data_AF-A0AAF0UIJ5-F1
#
_entry.id   AF-A0AAF0UIJ5-F1
#
_cell.length_a   1.000
_cell.length_b   1.000
_cell.length_c   1.000
_cell.angle_alpha   90.00
_cell.angle_beta   90.00
_cell.angle_gamma   90.00
#
_symmetry.space_group_name_H-M   'P 1'
#
loop_
_entity.id
_entity.type
_entity.pdbx_description
1 polymer ?
#
loop_
_entity_poly.entity_id
_entity_poly.type
_entity_poly.pdbx_seq_one_letter_code
_entity_poly.pdbx_strand_id
1 'polypeptide(L)'
;MLLSPSGKSCSYGSISIEEIIDKFLKVKQKDRKCDFAEGKSNSFEALEDLHKELQALNEKEKKRILMHKIMHPGSEIPSDKHMEEQKLALKLRVEKI
;
A
#
# COMPACT_ATOMS: atom_id res chain seq x y z
N MET A 1 -43.18 -0.82 -36.91
CA MET A 1 -42.63 -0.50 -35.58
C MET A 1 -42.87 -1.73 -34.71
N LEU A 2 -41.82 -2.50 -34.35
CA LEU A 2 -41.96 -3.71 -33.52
C LEU A 2 -41.78 -3.32 -32.05
N LEU A 3 -42.86 -3.41 -31.28
CA LEU A 3 -42.87 -3.17 -29.83
C LEU A 3 -42.67 -4.51 -29.12
N SER A 4 -41.70 -4.57 -28.20
CA SER A 4 -41.54 -5.73 -27.32
C SER A 4 -42.69 -5.78 -26.31
N PRO A 5 -43.05 -6.93 -25.72
CA PRO A 5 -44.17 -7.06 -24.76
C PRO A 5 -44.10 -6.12 -23.55
N SER A 6 -42.91 -5.56 -23.26
CA SER A 6 -42.68 -4.56 -22.22
C SER A 6 -42.84 -3.10 -22.67
N GLY A 7 -43.39 -2.84 -23.87
CA GLY A 7 -43.64 -1.47 -24.38
C GLY A 7 -42.41 -0.67 -24.82
N LYS A 8 -41.22 -1.28 -24.90
CA LYS A 8 -40.00 -0.62 -25.35
C LYS A 8 -39.83 -0.76 -26.87
N SER A 9 -39.50 0.33 -27.55
CA SER A 9 -39.21 0.36 -28.99
C SER A 9 -37.86 -0.33 -29.26
N CYS A 10 -37.88 -1.47 -29.96
CA CYS A 10 -36.66 -2.09 -30.46
C CYS A 10 -36.23 -1.39 -31.76
N SER A 11 -35.25 -0.48 -31.66
CA SER A 11 -34.51 0.02 -32.82
C SER A 11 -33.41 -1.00 -33.18
N TYR A 12 -33.60 -1.76 -34.25
CA TYR A 12 -32.68 -2.80 -34.74
C TYR A 12 -31.45 -2.22 -35.48
N GLY A 13 -30.84 -1.14 -34.97
CA GLY A 13 -29.77 -0.46 -35.71
C GLY A 13 -28.75 0.32 -34.90
N SER A 14 -28.95 0.47 -33.60
CA SER A 14 -28.05 1.23 -32.74
C SER A 14 -27.84 0.44 -31.46
N ILE A 15 -26.60 0.07 -31.18
CA ILE A 15 -26.19 -0.44 -29.86
C ILE A 15 -26.72 0.57 -28.84
N SER A 16 -27.61 0.14 -27.97
CA SER A 16 -28.23 1.07 -27.03
C SER A 16 -27.19 1.53 -26.00
N ILE A 17 -27.36 2.73 -25.45
CA ILE A 17 -26.45 3.26 -24.42
C ILE A 17 -26.38 2.30 -23.23
N GLU A 18 -27.49 1.64 -22.90
CA GLU A 18 -27.57 0.63 -21.86
C GLU A 18 -26.68 -0.59 -22.16
N GLU A 19 -26.62 -1.01 -23.43
CA GLU A 19 -25.78 -2.14 -23.86
C GLU A 19 -24.29 -1.76 -23.86
N ILE A 20 -23.95 -0.50 -24.14
CA ILE A 20 -22.58 0.04 -23.98
C ILE A 20 -22.17 0.04 -22.51
N ILE A 21 -23.05 0.52 -21.62
CA ILE A 21 -22.81 0.58 -20.17
C ILE A 21 -22.63 -0.84 -19.62
N ASP A 22 -23.50 -1.80 -20.00
CA ASP A 22 -23.40 -3.19 -19.55
C ASP A 22 -22.10 -3.87 -20.03
N LYS A 23 -21.69 -3.64 -21.30
CA LYS A 23 -20.40 -4.13 -21.82
C LYS A 23 -19.22 -3.53 -21.07
N PHE A 24 -19.24 -2.23 -20.81
CA PHE A 24 -18.17 -1.55 -20.07
C PHE A 24 -18.04 -2.09 -18.64
N LEU A 25 -19.16 -2.28 -17.95
CA LEU A 25 -19.19 -2.85 -16.60
C LEU A 25 -18.69 -4.30 -16.58
N LYS A 26 -19.06 -5.13 -17.57
CA LYS A 26 -18.58 -6.51 -17.69
C LYS A 26 -17.09 -6.60 -17.95
N VAL A 27 -16.54 -5.75 -18.82
CA VAL A 27 -15.09 -5.68 -19.07
C VAL A 27 -14.35 -5.29 -17.79
N LYS A 28 -14.80 -4.21 -17.13
CA LYS A 28 -14.19 -3.75 -15.87
C LYS A 28 -14.27 -4.78 -14.75
N GLN A 29 -15.36 -5.54 -14.66
CA GLN A 29 -15.51 -6.58 -13.64
C GLN A 29 -14.62 -7.80 -13.92
N LYS A 30 -14.32 -8.08 -15.18
CA LYS A 30 -13.41 -9.16 -15.60
C LYS A 30 -11.96 -8.80 -15.31
N ASP A 31 -11.54 -7.58 -15.61
CA ASP A 31 -10.21 -7.06 -15.27
C ASP A 31 -9.99 -7.06 -13.75
N ARG A 32 -10.99 -6.60 -12.98
CA ARG A 32 -10.91 -6.52 -11.51
C ARG A 32 -10.83 -7.89 -10.82
N LYS A 33 -11.29 -8.96 -11.46
CA LYS A 33 -11.19 -10.33 -10.92
C LYS A 33 -9.84 -10.98 -11.18
N CYS A 34 -9.12 -10.57 -12.21
CA CYS A 34 -7.77 -11.08 -12.49
C CYS A 34 -6.72 -10.54 -11.52
N ASP A 35 -6.90 -9.32 -11.00
CA ASP A 35 -5.89 -8.69 -10.13
C ASP A 35 -6.05 -9.02 -8.62
N PHE A 36 -7.11 -9.73 -8.23
CA PHE A 36 -7.45 -9.93 -6.81
C PHE A 36 -7.24 -11.36 -6.30
N ALA A 37 -6.85 -12.31 -7.16
CA ALA A 37 -6.96 -13.74 -6.86
C ALA A 37 -5.66 -14.48 -6.54
N GLU A 38 -4.48 -13.86 -6.58
CA GLU A 38 -3.24 -14.62 -6.33
C GLU A 38 -2.16 -13.78 -5.63
N GLY A 39 -2.00 -14.00 -4.32
CA GLY A 39 -0.71 -13.85 -3.65
C GLY A 39 -0.20 -12.44 -3.29
N LYS A 40 -1.06 -11.40 -3.27
CA LYS A 40 -0.63 -10.08 -2.79
C LYS A 40 -0.56 -10.10 -1.26
N SER A 41 0.57 -10.55 -0.70
CA SER A 41 0.93 -10.27 0.69
C SER A 41 0.65 -8.79 0.96
N ASN A 42 -0.18 -8.48 1.95
CA ASN A 42 -0.62 -7.11 2.24
C ASN A 42 0.61 -6.21 2.41
N SER A 43 1.00 -5.48 1.36
CA SER A 43 2.12 -4.54 1.43
C SER A 43 1.89 -3.48 2.52
N PHE A 44 0.63 -3.23 2.86
CA PHE A 44 0.21 -2.46 4.02
C PHE A 44 0.61 -3.07 5.37
N GLU A 45 0.49 -4.39 5.54
CA GLU A 45 0.89 -5.09 6.76
C GLU A 45 2.42 -5.06 6.91
N ALA A 46 3.15 -5.34 5.81
CA ALA A 46 4.61 -5.21 5.78
C ALA A 46 5.09 -3.77 6.08
N LEU A 47 4.36 -2.76 5.60
CA LEU A 47 4.65 -1.36 5.90
C LEU A 47 4.37 -1.01 7.36
N GLU A 48 3.29 -1.53 7.94
CA GLU A 48 2.95 -1.33 9.35
C GLU A 48 3.99 -1.96 10.28
N ASP A 49 4.48 -3.16 9.93
CA ASP A 49 5.55 -3.83 10.68
C ASP A 49 6.87 -3.05 10.59
N LEU A 50 7.23 -2.54 9.41
CA LEU A 50 8.40 -1.66 9.26
C LEU A 50 8.26 -0.37 10.07
N HIS A 51 7.06 0.21 10.14
CA HIS A 51 6.81 1.39 10.96
C HIS A 51 7.01 1.09 12.45
N LYS A 52 6.51 -0.05 12.94
CA LYS A 52 6.74 -0.51 14.33
C LYS A 52 8.23 -0.73 14.60
N GLU A 53 8.96 -1.34 13.67
CA GLU A 53 10.41 -1.59 13.77
C GLU A 53 11.20 -0.26 13.81
N LEU A 54 10.87 0.70 12.94
CA LEU A 54 11.45 2.05 12.94
C LEU A 54 11.23 2.76 14.27
N GLN A 55 10.00 2.70 14.80
CA GLN A 55 9.64 3.34 16.06
C GLN A 55 10.45 2.74 17.22
N ALA A 56 10.57 1.42 17.28
CA ALA A 56 11.35 0.73 18.30
C ALA A 56 12.84 1.11 18.25
N LEU A 57 13.42 1.18 17.05
CA LEU A 57 14.81 1.61 16.85
C LEU A 57 15.03 3.05 17.32
N ASN A 58 14.11 3.95 17.00
CA ASN A 58 14.21 5.36 17.38
C ASN A 58 14.14 5.54 18.91
N GLU A 59 13.23 4.85 19.59
CA GLU A 59 13.14 4.92 21.05
C GLU A 59 14.37 4.33 21.74
N LYS A 60 14.91 3.22 21.20
CA LYS A 60 16.18 2.64 21.68
C LYS A 60 17.34 3.63 21.55
N GLU A 61 17.45 4.31 20.41
CA GLU A 61 18.49 5.31 20.14
C GLU A 61 18.35 6.52 21.08
N LYS A 62 17.14 7.06 21.26
CA LYS A 62 16.89 8.15 22.20
C LYS A 62 17.29 7.78 23.62
N LYS A 63 16.94 6.56 24.07
CA LYS A 63 17.31 6.07 25.40
C LYS A 63 18.83 5.96 25.56
N ARG A 64 19.54 5.44 24.55
CA ARG A 64 21.01 5.36 24.53
C ARG A 64 21.63 6.75 24.65
N ILE A 65 21.17 7.70 23.83
CA ILE A 65 21.64 9.09 23.83
C ILE A 65 21.38 9.75 25.19
N LEU A 66 20.18 9.57 25.75
CA LEU A 66 19.82 10.14 27.04
C LEU A 66 20.71 9.59 28.17
N MET A 67 20.89 8.27 28.23
CA MET A 67 21.78 7.63 29.22
C MET A 67 23.22 8.15 29.08
N HIS A 68 23.72 8.27 27.85
CA HIS A 68 25.07 8.81 27.61
C HIS A 68 25.20 10.25 28.11
N LYS A 69 24.22 11.12 27.83
CA LYS A 69 24.22 12.51 28.31
C LYS A 69 24.20 12.61 29.84
N ILE A 70 23.52 11.69 30.51
CA ILE A 70 23.46 11.64 31.99
C ILE A 70 24.81 11.19 32.56
N MET A 71 25.41 10.15 32.00
CA MET A 71 26.69 9.61 32.50
C MET A 71 27.90 10.49 32.13
N HIS A 72 27.84 11.16 30.98
CA HIS A 72 28.93 11.91 30.38
C HIS A 72 28.44 13.29 29.91
N PRO A 73 28.10 14.19 30.84
CA PRO A 73 27.62 15.53 30.50
C PRO A 73 28.68 16.32 29.72
N GLY A 74 28.27 16.97 28.63
CA GLY A 74 29.15 17.76 27.77
C GLY A 74 30.03 16.95 26.81
N SER A 75 30.00 15.62 26.89
CA SER A 75 30.68 14.74 25.94
C SER A 75 29.88 14.60 24.64
N GLU A 76 30.59 14.41 23.54
CA GLU A 76 29.97 14.05 22.27
C GLU A 76 29.32 12.66 22.37
N ILE A 77 28.20 12.49 21.67
CA ILE A 77 27.49 11.21 21.62
C ILE A 77 28.29 10.29 20.69
N PRO A 78 28.77 9.13 21.15
CA PRO A 78 29.46 8.20 20.29
C PRO A 78 28.52 7.69 19.20
N SER A 79 29.03 7.66 17.96
CA SER A 79 28.37 7.05 16.83
C SER A 79 28.24 5.54 17.04
N ASP A 80 27.05 5.01 16.78
CA ASP A 80 26.75 3.58 16.87
C ASP A 80 26.62 3.01 15.45
N LYS A 81 27.70 2.39 14.97
CA LYS A 81 27.77 1.82 13.61
C LYS A 81 26.67 0.78 13.37
N HIS A 82 26.38 -0.03 14.37
CA HIS A 82 25.35 -1.07 14.26
C HIS A 82 23.96 -0.46 14.14
N MET A 83 23.66 0.61 14.88
CA MET A 83 22.40 1.34 14.73
C MET A 83 22.26 2.02 13.36
N GLU A 84 23.34 2.57 12.82
CA GLU A 84 23.34 3.16 11.48
C GLU A 84 23.14 2.11 10.38
N GLU A 85 23.77 0.94 10.50
CA GLU A 85 23.55 -0.20 9.61
C GLU A 85 22.09 -0.68 9.66
N GLN A 86 21.48 -0.75 10.85
CA GLN A 86 20.07 -1.12 11.00
C GLN A 86 19.12 -0.11 10.34
N LYS A 87 19.38 1.20 10.49
CA LYS A 87 18.60 2.25 9.79
C LYS A 87 18.73 2.13 8.27
N LEU A 88 19.94 1.87 7.77
CA LEU A 88 20.19 1.67 6.34
C LEU A 88 19.46 0.43 5.80
N ALA A 89 19.53 -0.69 6.53
CA ALA A 89 18.82 -1.92 6.16
C ALA A 89 17.31 -1.70 6.12
N LEU A 90 16.75 -0.97 7.10
CA LEU A 90 15.33 -0.65 7.12
C LEU A 90 14.92 0.25 5.95
N LYS A 91 15.74 1.27 5.63
CA LYS A 91 15.52 2.14 4.47
C LYS A 91 15.48 1.35 3.16
N LEU A 92 16.43 0.42 2.97
CA LEU A 92 16.47 -0.45 1.79
C LEU A 92 15.26 -1.40 1.72
N ARG A 93 14.65 -1.78 2.85
CA ARG A 93 13.42 -2.58 2.87
C ARG A 93 12.21 -1.75 2.46
N VAL A 94 12.13 -0.49 2.91
CA VAL A 94 11.07 0.44 2.50
C VAL A 94 11.12 0.73 1.00
N GLU A 95 12.31 0.92 0.43
CA GLU A 95 12.49 1.15 -1.01
C GLU A 95 12.07 -0.03 -1.91
N LYS A 96 11.90 -1.23 -1.32
CA LYS A 96 11.51 -2.47 -2.02
C LYS A 96 10.02 -2.78 -1.93
N ILE A 97 9.23 -1.98 -1.20
CA ILE A 97 7.76 -2.09 -1.09
C ILE A 97 7.11 -1.19 -2.14
#